data_AF-H0VW31-F1
#
_entry.id   AF-H0VW31-F1
#
_cell.length_a   1.000
_cell.length_b   1.000
_cell.length_c   1.000
_cell.angle_alpha   90.00
_cell.angle_beta   90.00
_cell.angle_gamma   90.00
#
_symmetry.space_group_name_H-M   'P 1'
#
loop_
_entity.id
_entity.type
_entity.pdbx_description
1 polymer ?
#
loop_
_entity_poly.entity_id
_entity_poly.type
_entity_poly.pdbx_seq_one_letter_code
_entity_poly.pdbx_strand_id
1 'polypeptide(L)'
;MIQNVGSHLRRSFASVFSSRTSRKLASHSGDEGAMGDSKDDRNPTEVQMSQLVLPCHTNQRGELSVGQLLKWIDTTACLSAERHAGCPCVTASMDDIYFDHTISVGQVVNIKAKVNRAFNSSMEVGIQVTSEDLCSENQWTVCKALATFVAHQQLSKVKLKQITPRTEEEKMEHSVAAERRRMRLVYTDTIKDLLANCTVKDDPEIRDCSRTVPAEKTRVESVELVLPPHANHQGNTFGGQIMAWMENVATIAASRLCRAHPTLKAIEMFHFRGPSQVGDRLVFKAIVNNAFKHSMEVGVCVEAYRQEAEPRWRHINSAFMTFVVLDADDQPQKLPWIQPQPGDGERRYREAQARKKIRLDRKYIVSCKQAEVPLSVPWDPSNQVYLSYNNVSALKVLVAKDNWVLSSEINQVRLYTLEEDKFLSFHLEMLVHVDAAHAFLLLSDLRRRPEWDRHYRSVQLVQQVDDDDAIYHVISPSLGSDAKPQDFVILASRRKPCDNGDPYIIALRSVTLPTHPETPEYRRGETLCSGFCLWREGDQLTKVSYYNQATPGFLNYVTSNVAGLSSAFYSTFQACEHFLLDNRSDLAPSLQTL
;
A
#
# COMPACT_ATOMS: atom_id res chain seq x y z
N MET A 1 -44.91 63.40 1.30
CA MET A 1 -44.74 64.27 2.49
C MET A 1 -44.03 63.43 3.54
N ILE A 2 -42.85 63.67 4.08
CA ILE A 2 -41.85 64.77 4.14
C ILE A 2 -40.52 64.04 4.52
N GLN A 3 -39.46 63.99 3.71
CA GLN A 3 -38.27 64.88 3.63
C GLN A 3 -37.47 65.18 4.92
N ASN A 4 -36.17 64.80 4.90
CA ASN A 4 -34.95 65.50 5.34
C ASN A 4 -34.81 66.15 6.74
N VAL A 5 -33.76 65.72 7.47
CA VAL A 5 -32.78 66.55 8.22
C VAL A 5 -31.45 65.75 8.23
N GLY A 6 -30.36 66.12 7.53
CA GLY A 6 -29.33 67.12 7.91
C GLY A 6 -28.26 66.51 8.86
N SER A 7 -27.16 65.91 8.38
CA SER A 7 -25.82 66.49 8.11
C SER A 7 -25.02 67.01 9.33
N HIS A 8 -23.89 66.36 9.66
CA HIS A 8 -22.62 66.84 10.29
C HIS A 8 -21.88 65.55 10.81
N LEU A 9 -20.62 65.20 10.58
CA LEU A 9 -19.38 65.85 10.16
C LEU A 9 -18.55 64.90 9.26
N ARG A 10 -17.94 65.47 8.20
CA ARG A 10 -16.74 64.96 7.51
C ARG A 10 -15.54 65.81 7.93
N ARG A 11 -14.39 65.18 8.19
CA ARG A 11 -12.97 65.65 8.08
C ARG A 11 -12.13 64.44 8.56
N SER A 12 -11.02 64.00 7.95
CA SER A 12 -10.01 64.68 7.15
C SER A 12 -9.13 63.67 6.39
N PHE A 13 -9.03 63.89 5.08
CA PHE A 13 -7.87 63.85 4.19
C PHE A 13 -6.89 62.67 4.07
N ALA A 14 -6.77 62.25 2.81
CA ALA A 14 -5.67 61.53 2.16
C ALA A 14 -4.50 62.47 1.78
N SER A 15 -3.49 61.87 1.11
CA SER A 15 -2.31 62.46 0.42
C SER A 15 -1.04 62.56 1.30
N VAL A 16 0.19 62.30 0.87
CA VAL A 16 0.77 62.10 -0.48
C VAL A 16 2.18 61.50 -0.34
N PHE A 17 2.64 60.89 -1.43
CA PHE A 17 3.97 60.35 -1.71
C PHE A 17 5.18 61.27 -1.41
N SER A 18 6.32 60.61 -1.18
CA SER A 18 7.69 60.98 -1.60
C SER A 18 8.47 62.03 -0.80
N SER A 19 9.55 61.58 -0.17
CA SER A 19 10.85 62.27 -0.29
C SER A 19 12.01 61.29 -0.12
N ARG A 20 13.03 61.46 -0.95
CA ARG A 20 14.26 60.68 -1.05
C ARG A 20 15.40 61.68 -0.88
N THR A 21 16.23 61.55 0.15
CA THR A 21 17.53 62.23 0.20
C THR A 21 18.52 61.52 1.12
N SER A 22 19.66 61.13 0.55
CA SER A 22 20.83 60.54 1.20
C SER A 22 21.48 61.46 2.23
N ARG A 23 22.06 60.86 3.30
CA ARG A 23 23.33 61.32 3.89
C ARG A 23 24.08 60.20 4.63
N LYS A 24 25.40 60.36 4.64
CA LYS A 24 26.52 59.42 4.83
C LYS A 24 26.69 58.81 6.23
N LEU A 25 27.47 57.72 6.24
CA LEU A 25 28.16 57.01 7.33
C LEU A 25 28.58 57.87 8.53
N ALA A 26 28.35 57.34 9.74
CA ALA A 26 29.34 57.27 10.82
C ALA A 26 28.99 56.10 11.77
N SER A 27 30.04 55.41 12.20
CA SER A 27 30.09 54.27 13.11
C SER A 27 29.61 54.59 14.54
N HIS A 28 28.87 53.68 15.15
CA HIS A 28 29.01 53.39 16.58
C HIS A 28 28.58 51.97 16.91
N SER A 29 29.53 51.24 17.50
CA SER A 29 29.38 50.00 18.25
C SER A 29 28.40 50.20 19.42
N GLY A 30 27.43 49.29 19.56
CA GLY A 30 26.49 49.29 20.66
C GLY A 30 25.70 47.99 20.65
N ASP A 31 26.01 47.16 21.62
CA ASP A 31 25.40 45.89 22.00
C ASP A 31 23.88 46.04 22.20
N GLU A 32 23.08 45.34 21.39
CA GLU A 32 21.67 45.06 21.72
C GLU A 32 21.41 43.58 21.48
N GLY A 33 21.11 42.89 22.59
CA GLY A 33 20.82 41.48 22.65
C GLY A 33 19.74 41.09 21.65
N ALA A 34 20.14 40.26 20.70
CA ALA A 34 19.23 39.51 19.86
C ALA A 34 18.52 38.48 20.75
N MET A 35 17.38 38.87 21.32
CA MET A 35 16.29 37.93 21.55
C MET A 35 15.92 37.40 20.16
N GLY A 36 16.55 36.27 19.82
CA GLY A 36 16.26 35.54 18.61
C GLY A 36 14.83 35.05 18.69
N ASP A 37 13.91 35.83 18.12
CA ASP A 37 12.67 35.30 17.58
C ASP A 37 13.08 34.11 16.71
N SER A 38 12.74 32.91 17.17
CA SER A 38 12.78 31.69 16.37
C SER A 38 11.79 31.88 15.23
N LYS A 39 12.22 32.55 14.16
CA LYS A 39 11.49 32.58 12.90
C LYS A 39 11.37 31.12 12.46
N ASP A 40 10.16 30.61 12.62
CA ASP A 40 9.64 29.37 12.03
C ASP A 40 10.20 29.28 10.60
N ASP A 41 11.23 28.46 10.41
CA ASP A 41 12.07 28.45 9.21
C ASP A 41 11.32 27.69 8.10
N ARG A 42 10.19 28.26 7.66
CA ARG A 42 9.29 27.65 6.69
C ARG A 42 10.00 27.49 5.36
N ASN A 43 9.81 26.32 4.75
CA ASN A 43 10.38 26.05 3.43
C ASN A 43 9.83 27.09 2.44
N PRO A 44 10.68 27.81 1.68
CA PRO A 44 10.24 28.89 0.79
C PRO A 44 9.32 28.41 -0.34
N THR A 45 9.31 27.11 -0.62
CA THR A 45 8.43 26.48 -1.62
C THR A 45 7.10 26.03 -1.06
N GLU A 46 6.91 26.09 0.27
CA GLU A 46 5.71 25.58 0.93
C GLU A 46 4.46 26.40 0.58
N VAL A 47 3.43 25.72 0.10
CA VAL A 47 2.11 26.26 -0.19
C VAL A 47 1.10 25.54 0.70
N GLN A 48 0.24 26.31 1.35
CA GLN A 48 -0.89 25.78 2.10
C GLN A 48 -2.19 26.26 1.48
N MET A 49 -3.14 25.34 1.31
CA MET A 49 -4.52 25.61 0.90
C MET A 49 -5.45 25.02 1.96
N SER A 50 -6.41 25.83 2.41
CA SER A 50 -7.49 25.38 3.30
C SER A 50 -8.83 25.60 2.62
N GLN A 51 -9.69 24.59 2.61
CA GLN A 51 -11.00 24.64 1.96
C GLN A 51 -12.06 24.03 2.87
N LEU A 52 -13.18 24.74 3.05
CA LEU A 52 -14.36 24.19 3.70
C LEU A 52 -15.08 23.24 2.72
N VAL A 53 -15.45 22.04 3.17
CA VAL A 53 -16.21 21.10 2.35
C VAL A 53 -17.68 21.55 2.30
N LEU A 54 -18.09 22.01 1.13
CA LEU A 54 -19.46 22.44 0.85
C LEU A 54 -20.25 21.29 0.19
N PRO A 55 -21.58 21.30 0.24
CA PRO A 55 -22.41 20.27 -0.42
C PRO A 55 -22.11 20.08 -1.92
N CYS A 56 -21.73 21.14 -2.63
CA CYS A 56 -21.36 21.05 -4.05
C CYS A 56 -20.03 20.32 -4.30
N HIS A 57 -19.22 20.09 -3.26
CA HIS A 57 -17.97 19.33 -3.33
C HIS A 57 -18.19 17.83 -3.03
N THR A 58 -19.39 17.43 -2.62
CA THR A 58 -19.65 16.11 -2.06
C THR A 58 -20.38 15.17 -3.01
N ASN A 59 -20.21 13.87 -2.76
CA ASN A 59 -20.95 12.78 -3.37
C ASN A 59 -22.35 12.68 -2.75
N GLN A 60 -23.13 11.69 -3.21
CA GLN A 60 -24.51 11.48 -2.75
C GLN A 60 -24.63 11.14 -1.25
N ARG A 61 -23.55 10.74 -0.59
CA ARG A 61 -23.50 10.44 0.85
C ARG A 61 -23.08 11.64 1.70
N GLY A 62 -22.81 12.79 1.09
CA GLY A 62 -22.28 13.95 1.81
C GLY A 62 -20.80 13.83 2.16
N GLU A 63 -20.06 12.95 1.48
CA GLU A 63 -18.60 12.86 1.60
C GLU A 63 -17.94 13.60 0.45
N LEU A 64 -16.79 14.24 0.67
CA LEU A 64 -15.98 14.90 -0.34
C LEU A 64 -15.70 13.96 -1.52
N SER A 65 -16.05 14.40 -2.74
CA SER A 65 -15.65 13.69 -3.95
C SER A 65 -14.13 13.63 -4.02
N VAL A 66 -13.59 12.42 -4.20
CA VAL A 66 -12.14 12.23 -4.26
C VAL A 66 -11.57 12.91 -5.51
N GLY A 67 -12.32 12.96 -6.62
CA GLY A 67 -11.96 13.76 -7.78
C GLY A 67 -11.77 15.24 -7.45
N GLN A 68 -12.65 15.83 -6.63
CA GLN A 68 -12.50 17.22 -6.17
C GLN A 68 -11.25 17.38 -5.29
N LEU A 69 -10.99 16.42 -4.39
CA LEU A 69 -9.78 16.42 -3.57
C LEU A 69 -8.50 16.36 -4.42
N LEU A 70 -8.45 15.48 -5.44
CA LEU A 70 -7.32 15.35 -6.36
C LEU A 70 -7.06 16.63 -7.14
N LYS A 71 -8.12 17.37 -7.51
CA LYS A 71 -8.02 18.68 -8.14
C LYS A 71 -7.35 19.69 -7.21
N TRP A 72 -7.72 19.74 -5.93
CA TRP A 72 -7.09 20.63 -4.96
C TRP A 72 -5.64 20.23 -4.64
N ILE A 73 -5.36 18.92 -4.54
CA ILE A 73 -4.01 18.37 -4.37
C ILE A 73 -3.10 18.85 -5.49
N ASP A 74 -3.50 18.63 -6.75
CA ASP A 74 -2.69 19.00 -7.92
C ASP A 74 -2.52 20.52 -8.02
N THR A 75 -3.57 21.30 -7.75
CA THR A 75 -3.50 22.77 -7.77
C THR A 75 -2.50 23.29 -6.74
N THR A 76 -2.55 22.78 -5.51
CA THR A 76 -1.64 23.18 -4.43
C THR A 76 -0.20 22.78 -4.73
N ALA A 77 0.00 21.56 -5.25
CA ALA A 77 1.31 21.06 -5.63
C ALA A 77 1.91 21.82 -6.82
N CYS A 78 1.09 22.15 -7.82
CA CYS A 78 1.48 22.94 -8.98
C CYS A 78 1.94 24.33 -8.56
N LEU A 79 1.19 25.01 -7.68
CA LEU A 79 1.59 26.32 -7.14
C LEU A 79 2.94 26.27 -6.40
N SER A 80 3.20 25.19 -5.65
CA SER A 80 4.49 24.98 -4.98
C SER A 80 5.63 24.82 -6.01
N ALA A 81 5.40 24.02 -7.06
CA ALA A 81 6.35 23.83 -8.15
C ALA A 81 6.61 25.11 -8.94
N GLU A 82 5.58 25.86 -9.29
CA GLU A 82 5.68 27.14 -10.02
C GLU A 82 6.40 28.20 -9.18
N ARG A 83 6.17 28.25 -7.86
CA ARG A 83 6.90 29.13 -6.94
C ARG A 83 8.40 28.86 -6.93
N HIS A 84 8.79 27.59 -7.00
CA HIS A 84 10.21 27.20 -7.10
C HIS A 84 10.80 27.47 -8.48
N ALA A 85 10.07 27.13 -9.53
CA ALA A 85 10.53 27.23 -10.92
C ALA A 85 10.55 28.67 -11.46
N GLY A 86 9.68 29.54 -10.95
CA GLY A 86 9.46 30.88 -11.50
C GLY A 86 8.82 30.87 -12.89
N CYS A 87 8.25 29.73 -13.32
CA CYS A 87 7.59 29.56 -14.61
C CYS A 87 6.53 28.46 -14.54
N PRO A 88 5.62 28.37 -15.53
CA PRO A 88 4.53 27.42 -15.49
C PRO A 88 5.00 25.96 -15.48
N CYS A 89 4.34 25.17 -14.64
CA CYS A 89 4.66 23.77 -14.44
C CYS A 89 3.48 22.89 -14.89
N VAL A 90 3.81 21.68 -15.35
CA VAL A 90 2.82 20.66 -15.71
C VAL A 90 3.06 19.38 -14.92
N THR A 91 1.98 18.72 -14.53
CA THR A 91 2.00 17.44 -13.82
C THR A 91 2.50 16.34 -14.76
N ALA A 92 3.60 15.68 -14.41
CA ALA A 92 4.19 14.61 -15.23
C ALA A 92 3.85 13.22 -14.70
N SER A 93 3.79 13.06 -13.37
CA SER A 93 3.38 11.81 -12.75
C SER A 93 2.89 12.02 -11.34
N MET A 94 2.09 11.06 -10.88
CA MET A 94 1.63 10.95 -9.51
C MET A 94 2.07 9.60 -8.96
N ASP A 95 2.57 9.58 -7.73
CA ASP A 95 2.89 8.33 -7.02
C ASP A 95 1.64 7.66 -6.47
N ASP A 96 1.82 6.50 -5.82
CA ASP A 96 0.74 5.79 -5.14
C ASP A 96 0.12 6.72 -4.06
N ILE A 97 -1.21 6.88 -4.10
CA ILE A 97 -1.97 7.65 -3.10
C ILE A 97 -2.87 6.66 -2.36
N TYR A 98 -2.87 6.72 -1.03
CA TYR A 98 -3.77 5.97 -0.16
C TYR A 98 -4.67 6.93 0.60
N PHE A 99 -5.96 6.64 0.62
CA PHE A 99 -6.97 7.43 1.33
C PHE A 99 -7.39 6.69 2.60
N ASP A 100 -6.87 7.16 3.74
CA ASP A 100 -7.08 6.53 5.03
C ASP A 100 -8.44 6.94 5.63
N HIS A 101 -8.85 8.20 5.41
CA HIS A 101 -10.04 8.79 6.00
C HIS A 101 -10.92 9.48 4.94
N THR A 102 -12.25 9.38 5.07
CA THR A 102 -13.22 10.11 4.23
C THR A 102 -13.55 11.46 4.85
N ILE A 103 -13.78 12.50 4.05
CA ILE A 103 -14.05 13.85 4.58
C ILE A 103 -15.52 14.17 4.37
N SER A 104 -16.22 14.64 5.39
CA SER A 104 -17.65 14.95 5.35
C SER A 104 -17.92 16.44 5.09
N VAL A 105 -19.14 16.78 4.60
CA VAL A 105 -19.62 18.17 4.52
C VAL A 105 -19.42 18.88 5.87
N GLY A 106 -18.92 20.12 5.83
CA GLY A 106 -18.70 20.94 7.01
C GLY A 106 -17.31 20.82 7.63
N GLN A 107 -16.55 19.77 7.30
CA GLN A 107 -15.15 19.66 7.70
C GLN A 107 -14.25 20.57 6.84
N VAL A 108 -13.08 20.91 7.36
CA VAL A 108 -12.07 21.69 6.65
C VAL A 108 -10.97 20.76 6.15
N VAL A 109 -10.62 20.88 4.87
CA VAL A 109 -9.46 20.21 4.28
C VAL A 109 -8.27 21.15 4.31
N ASN A 110 -7.16 20.69 4.85
CA ASN A 110 -5.89 21.39 4.89
C ASN A 110 -4.88 20.63 4.03
N ILE A 111 -4.41 21.26 2.95
CA ILE A 111 -3.45 20.69 2.01
C ILE A 111 -2.16 21.50 2.11
N LYS A 112 -1.07 20.85 2.50
CA LYS A 112 0.28 21.43 2.49
C LYS A 112 1.10 20.76 1.40
N ALA A 113 1.75 21.55 0.55
CA ALA A 113 2.64 21.06 -0.49
C ALA A 113 3.99 21.78 -0.43
N LYS A 114 5.09 21.04 -0.54
CA LYS A 114 6.45 21.60 -0.60
C LYS A 114 7.31 20.83 -1.60
N VAL A 115 8.28 21.49 -2.22
CA VAL A 115 9.21 20.81 -3.14
C VAL A 115 10.28 20.10 -2.32
N ASN A 116 10.27 18.76 -2.36
CA ASN A 116 11.25 17.93 -1.65
C ASN A 116 12.60 17.96 -2.35
N ARG A 117 12.60 17.93 -3.70
CA ARG A 117 13.82 17.93 -4.50
C ARG A 117 13.57 18.43 -5.92
N ALA A 118 14.42 19.34 -6.37
CA ALA A 118 14.52 19.71 -7.77
C ALA A 118 15.64 18.93 -8.46
N PHE A 119 15.36 18.36 -9.64
CA PHE A 119 16.35 17.69 -10.48
C PHE A 119 16.80 18.63 -11.61
N ASN A 120 16.98 18.13 -12.83
CA ASN A 120 17.37 18.96 -13.96
C ASN A 120 16.19 19.84 -14.43
N SER A 121 15.12 19.24 -14.96
CA SER A 121 13.92 19.94 -15.42
C SER A 121 12.63 19.50 -14.72
N SER A 122 12.74 18.48 -13.87
CA SER A 122 11.65 17.95 -13.07
C SER A 122 11.90 18.21 -11.59
N MET A 123 10.83 18.24 -10.80
CA MET A 123 10.92 18.31 -9.35
C MET A 123 9.87 17.41 -8.70
N GLU A 124 10.22 16.88 -7.53
CA GLU A 124 9.30 16.11 -6.68
C GLU A 124 8.68 17.05 -5.64
N VAL A 125 7.36 17.02 -5.53
CA VAL A 125 6.57 17.79 -4.58
C VAL A 125 5.91 16.82 -3.60
N GLY A 126 6.19 17.00 -2.31
CA GLY A 126 5.53 16.29 -1.23
C GLY A 126 4.24 17.00 -0.84
N ILE A 127 3.16 16.24 -0.69
CA ILE A 127 1.83 16.73 -0.34
C ILE A 127 1.34 15.98 0.90
N GLN A 128 0.83 16.73 1.86
CA GLN A 128 0.14 16.22 3.04
C GLN A 128 -1.26 16.80 3.09
N VAL A 129 -2.26 15.93 3.21
CA VAL A 129 -3.66 16.31 3.36
C VAL A 129 -4.13 15.91 4.75
N THR A 130 -4.62 16.88 5.51
CA THR A 130 -5.31 16.65 6.78
C THR A 130 -6.73 17.17 6.69
N SER A 131 -7.61 16.56 7.47
CA SER A 131 -8.98 17.03 7.69
C SER A 131 -9.13 17.45 9.13
N GLU A 132 -9.92 18.50 9.36
CA GLU A 132 -10.21 19.06 10.66
C GLU A 132 -11.71 19.27 10.79
N ASP A 133 -12.27 18.86 11.93
CA ASP A 133 -13.61 19.22 12.33
C ASP A 133 -13.55 20.38 13.34
N LEU A 134 -14.03 21.55 12.91
CA LEU A 134 -14.00 22.78 13.71
C LEU A 134 -14.88 22.71 14.97
N CYS A 135 -15.85 21.80 15.01
CA CYS A 135 -16.73 21.66 16.18
C CYS A 135 -16.12 20.75 17.26
N SER A 136 -15.38 19.72 16.86
CA SER A 136 -14.77 18.75 17.79
C SER A 136 -13.27 18.94 18.01
N GLU A 137 -12.63 19.87 17.29
CA GLU A 137 -11.17 20.11 17.27
C GLU A 137 -10.34 18.87 16.87
N ASN A 138 -11.00 17.82 16.37
CA ASN A 138 -10.34 16.61 15.92
C ASN A 138 -9.69 16.82 14.55
N GLN A 139 -8.48 16.27 14.40
CA GLN A 139 -7.74 16.29 13.15
C GLN A 139 -7.35 14.88 12.72
N TRP A 140 -7.52 14.60 11.43
CA TRP A 140 -7.18 13.31 10.83
C TRP A 140 -6.21 13.51 9.67
N THR A 141 -5.24 12.61 9.52
CA THR A 141 -4.45 12.52 8.29
C THR A 141 -5.27 11.76 7.25
N VAL A 142 -5.53 12.40 6.11
CA VAL A 142 -6.38 11.83 5.05
C VAL A 142 -5.52 11.04 4.07
N CYS A 143 -4.46 11.67 3.57
CA CYS A 143 -3.51 11.04 2.67
C CYS A 143 -2.19 11.80 2.64
N LYS A 144 -1.11 11.08 2.31
CA LYS A 144 0.17 11.65 1.87
C LYS A 144 0.37 11.28 0.41
N ALA A 145 0.88 12.22 -0.37
CA ALA A 145 1.04 12.04 -1.80
C ALA A 145 2.35 12.67 -2.30
N LEU A 146 2.86 12.14 -3.40
CA LEU A 146 4.06 12.65 -4.06
C LEU A 146 3.74 12.86 -5.54
N ALA A 147 4.03 14.06 -6.03
CA ALA A 147 3.80 14.44 -7.41
C ALA A 147 5.11 14.85 -8.07
N THR A 148 5.29 14.52 -9.36
CA THR A 148 6.40 15.03 -10.15
C THR A 148 5.90 16.07 -11.14
N PHE A 149 6.46 17.27 -11.06
CA PHE A 149 6.19 18.37 -11.97
C PHE A 149 7.38 18.63 -12.88
N VAL A 150 7.12 19.12 -14.09
CA VAL A 150 8.14 19.54 -15.05
C VAL A 150 7.91 21.00 -15.42
N ALA A 151 8.98 21.79 -15.35
CA ALA A 151 8.94 23.21 -15.67
C ALA A 151 9.12 23.44 -17.17
N HIS A 152 8.17 24.17 -17.77
CA HIS A 152 8.11 24.42 -19.20
C HIS A 152 8.13 25.93 -19.49
N GLN A 153 9.01 26.36 -20.39
CA GLN A 153 9.05 27.74 -20.87
C GLN A 153 9.09 27.73 -22.40
N GLN A 154 8.04 28.27 -23.03
CA GLN A 154 7.92 28.40 -24.49
C GLN A 154 8.34 27.12 -25.25
N LEU A 155 7.77 25.97 -24.85
CA LEU A 155 8.02 24.62 -25.40
C LEU A 155 9.38 23.98 -25.08
N SER A 156 10.27 24.66 -24.34
CA SER A 156 11.55 24.11 -23.89
C SER A 156 11.55 23.76 -22.40
N LYS A 157 12.31 22.73 -22.03
CA LYS A 157 12.50 22.32 -20.63
C LYS A 157 13.44 23.31 -19.93
N VAL A 158 13.00 23.85 -18.80
CA VAL A 158 13.80 24.79 -18.00
C VAL A 158 14.72 24.02 -17.06
N LYS A 159 15.95 24.50 -16.88
CA LYS A 159 16.86 23.98 -15.87
C LYS A 159 16.56 24.60 -14.51
N LEU A 160 16.20 23.78 -13.54
CA LEU A 160 15.78 24.19 -12.21
C LEU A 160 16.96 24.44 -11.28
N LYS A 161 16.78 25.39 -10.36
CA LYS A 161 17.69 25.59 -9.23
C LYS A 161 17.56 24.42 -8.26
N GLN A 162 18.69 23.89 -7.78
CA GLN A 162 18.69 22.84 -6.77
C GLN A 162 18.20 23.39 -5.43
N ILE A 163 17.49 22.56 -4.67
CA ILE A 163 16.99 22.91 -3.34
C ILE A 163 18.03 22.45 -2.31
N THR A 164 18.38 23.34 -1.39
CA THR A 164 19.22 22.99 -0.25
C THR A 164 18.31 22.71 0.95
N PRO A 165 18.18 21.44 1.38
CA PRO A 165 17.40 21.11 2.57
C PRO A 165 18.07 21.70 3.82
N ARG A 166 17.27 22.24 4.74
CA ARG A 166 17.75 22.89 5.97
C ARG A 166 17.63 21.97 7.18
N THR A 167 16.46 21.35 7.35
CA THR A 167 16.17 20.47 8.49
C THR A 167 16.62 19.03 8.23
N GLU A 168 16.80 18.23 9.28
CA GLU A 168 17.12 16.79 9.14
C GLU A 168 16.02 16.02 8.40
N GLU A 169 14.75 16.38 8.63
CA GLU A 169 13.62 15.82 7.89
C GLU A 169 13.70 16.14 6.39
N GLU A 170 14.02 17.38 6.02
CA GLU A 170 14.19 17.76 4.61
C GLU A 170 15.40 17.06 3.98
N LYS A 171 16.50 16.88 4.71
CA LYS A 171 17.67 16.13 4.22
C LYS A 171 17.30 14.67 3.94
N MET A 172 16.56 14.06 4.85
CA MET A 172 16.02 12.71 4.68
C MET A 172 15.12 12.66 3.44
N GLU A 173 14.09 13.50 3.35
CA GLU A 173 13.17 13.56 2.23
C GLU A 173 13.88 13.75 0.88
N HIS A 174 14.88 14.64 0.84
CA HIS A 174 15.70 14.92 -0.33
C HIS A 174 16.52 13.70 -0.77
N SER A 175 17.07 12.93 0.17
CA SER A 175 17.79 11.68 -0.11
C SER A 175 16.85 10.60 -0.66
N VAL A 176 15.71 10.39 0.00
CA VAL A 176 14.72 9.37 -0.39
C VAL A 176 14.08 9.71 -1.74
N ALA A 177 13.97 11.00 -2.10
CA ALA A 177 13.46 11.44 -3.40
C ALA A 177 14.26 10.88 -4.60
N ALA A 178 15.59 10.67 -4.45
CA ALA A 178 16.38 10.04 -5.51
C ALA A 178 16.02 8.56 -5.69
N GLU A 179 15.89 7.82 -4.58
CA GLU A 179 15.48 6.41 -4.62
C GLU A 179 14.07 6.25 -5.18
N ARG A 180 13.12 7.11 -4.78
CA ARG A 180 11.77 7.14 -5.35
C ARG A 180 11.79 7.40 -6.85
N ARG A 181 12.59 8.36 -7.33
CA ARG A 181 12.76 8.60 -8.77
C ARG A 181 13.28 7.37 -9.49
N ARG A 182 14.25 6.65 -8.93
CA ARG A 182 14.76 5.40 -9.51
C ARG A 182 13.63 4.37 -9.61
N MET A 183 12.82 4.20 -8.57
CA MET A 183 11.69 3.28 -8.56
C MET A 183 10.63 3.63 -9.63
N ARG A 184 10.33 4.92 -9.85
CA ARG A 184 9.39 5.37 -10.91
C ARG A 184 9.85 4.95 -12.29
N LEU A 185 11.14 5.10 -12.58
CA LEU A 185 11.71 4.76 -13.90
C LEU A 185 11.70 3.26 -14.17
N VAL A 186 11.98 2.45 -13.14
CA VAL A 186 12.05 0.98 -13.25
C VAL A 186 10.67 0.31 -13.16
N TYR A 187 9.61 1.04 -12.75
CA TYR A 187 8.27 0.48 -12.55
C TYR A 187 7.71 -0.25 -13.79
N THR A 188 7.85 0.35 -14.97
CA THR A 188 7.33 -0.25 -16.21
C THR A 188 8.05 -1.56 -16.53
N ASP A 189 9.36 -1.63 -16.29
CA ASP A 189 10.15 -2.83 -16.52
C ASP A 189 9.84 -3.89 -15.46
N THR A 190 9.64 -3.48 -14.21
CA THR A 190 9.24 -4.37 -13.10
C THR A 190 7.92 -5.08 -13.41
N ILE A 191 6.91 -4.36 -13.93
CA ILE A 191 5.64 -4.97 -14.33
C ILE A 191 5.86 -5.99 -15.44
N LYS A 192 6.64 -5.64 -16.48
CA LYS A 192 6.92 -6.55 -17.59
C LYS A 192 7.63 -7.82 -17.11
N ASP A 193 8.61 -7.68 -16.23
CA ASP A 193 9.37 -8.80 -15.66
C ASP A 193 8.48 -9.71 -14.81
N LEU A 194 7.60 -9.14 -13.99
CA LEU A 194 6.63 -9.91 -13.21
C LEU A 194 5.69 -10.71 -14.11
N LEU A 195 5.17 -10.08 -15.17
CA LEU A 195 4.28 -10.76 -16.12
C LEU A 195 5.00 -11.86 -16.90
N ALA A 196 6.29 -11.68 -17.23
CA ALA A 196 7.09 -12.67 -17.94
C ALA A 196 7.40 -13.91 -17.07
N ASN A 197 7.57 -13.72 -15.76
CA ASN A 197 7.93 -14.78 -14.81
C ASN A 197 6.73 -15.49 -14.18
N CYS A 198 5.50 -15.06 -14.46
CA CYS A 198 4.31 -15.78 -14.01
C CYS A 198 4.21 -17.13 -14.74
N THR A 199 4.45 -18.22 -14.00
CA THR A 199 4.18 -19.58 -14.50
C THR A 199 2.70 -19.71 -14.81
N VAL A 200 2.37 -19.77 -16.10
CA VAL A 200 1.02 -20.02 -16.60
C VAL A 200 0.59 -21.39 -16.08
N LYS A 201 -0.25 -21.41 -15.05
CA LYS A 201 -1.17 -22.52 -14.80
C LYS A 201 -2.57 -21.98 -14.96
N ASP A 202 -3.09 -22.16 -16.18
CA ASP A 202 -4.51 -22.13 -16.49
C ASP A 202 -5.18 -23.31 -15.77
N ASP A 203 -5.37 -23.20 -14.46
CA ASP A 203 -6.49 -23.89 -13.84
C ASP A 203 -7.54 -22.82 -13.56
N PRO A 204 -8.62 -22.76 -14.36
CA PRO A 204 -9.74 -21.92 -14.02
C PRO A 204 -10.24 -22.46 -12.69
N GLU A 205 -10.02 -21.68 -11.64
CA GLU A 205 -10.59 -21.93 -10.33
C GLU A 205 -12.03 -22.45 -10.51
N ILE A 206 -12.37 -23.57 -9.86
CA ILE A 206 -13.76 -24.02 -9.74
C ILE A 206 -14.44 -23.00 -8.83
N ARG A 207 -14.71 -21.82 -9.38
CA ARG A 207 -15.42 -20.71 -8.74
C ARG A 207 -16.89 -20.98 -8.92
N ASP A 208 -17.63 -20.80 -7.85
CA ASP A 208 -19.08 -20.89 -7.86
C ASP A 208 -19.66 -19.97 -8.96
N CYS A 209 -20.08 -20.56 -10.09
CA CYS A 209 -20.53 -19.87 -11.32
C CYS A 209 -21.77 -18.98 -11.09
N SER A 210 -22.40 -19.04 -9.92
CA SER A 210 -23.61 -18.28 -9.60
C SER A 210 -23.38 -16.77 -9.37
N ARG A 211 -22.14 -16.33 -9.12
CA ARG A 211 -21.82 -14.92 -8.76
C ARG A 211 -20.73 -14.25 -9.61
N THR A 212 -20.46 -14.76 -10.80
CA THR A 212 -19.50 -14.15 -11.73
C THR A 212 -20.17 -13.10 -12.62
N VAL A 213 -19.53 -11.94 -12.76
CA VAL A 213 -20.00 -10.82 -13.60
C VAL A 213 -19.00 -10.61 -14.75
N PRO A 214 -19.44 -10.64 -16.03
CA PRO A 214 -18.57 -10.31 -17.14
C PRO A 214 -18.03 -8.89 -17.04
N ALA A 215 -16.71 -8.72 -17.21
CA ALA A 215 -16.06 -7.41 -17.13
C ALA A 215 -16.70 -6.36 -18.05
N GLU A 216 -17.21 -6.78 -19.21
CA GLU A 216 -17.88 -5.91 -20.19
C GLU A 216 -19.03 -5.09 -19.62
N LYS A 217 -19.81 -5.69 -18.70
CA LYS A 217 -20.96 -5.01 -18.08
C LYS A 217 -20.54 -3.81 -17.23
N THR A 218 -19.27 -3.76 -16.83
CA THR A 218 -18.70 -2.66 -16.05
C THR A 218 -18.10 -1.55 -16.92
N ARG A 219 -18.01 -1.74 -18.25
CA ARG A 219 -17.35 -0.78 -19.15
C ARG A 219 -18.09 0.55 -19.21
N VAL A 220 -17.39 1.64 -18.90
CA VAL A 220 -17.89 3.01 -19.00
C VAL A 220 -17.06 3.79 -20.00
N GLU A 221 -17.72 4.60 -20.81
CA GLU A 221 -17.07 5.55 -21.71
C GLU A 221 -17.71 6.92 -21.49
N SER A 222 -16.87 7.94 -21.26
CA SER A 222 -17.30 9.34 -21.12
C SER A 222 -16.42 10.23 -21.98
N VAL A 223 -16.97 11.36 -22.44
CA VAL A 223 -16.24 12.34 -23.24
C VAL A 223 -16.40 13.71 -22.59
N GLU A 224 -15.28 14.35 -22.28
CA GLU A 224 -15.26 15.70 -21.71
C GLU A 224 -14.55 16.67 -22.66
N LEU A 225 -15.15 17.85 -22.85
CA LEU A 225 -14.53 18.94 -23.60
C LEU A 225 -13.65 19.77 -22.66
N VAL A 226 -12.39 19.99 -23.05
CA VAL A 226 -11.50 20.87 -22.29
C VAL A 226 -11.87 22.32 -22.56
N LEU A 227 -12.38 22.98 -21.53
CA LEU A 227 -12.76 24.40 -21.54
C LEU A 227 -11.66 25.24 -20.87
N PRO A 228 -11.67 26.57 -21.06
CA PRO A 228 -10.72 27.48 -20.40
C PRO A 228 -10.54 27.29 -18.88
N PRO A 229 -11.58 27.06 -18.05
CA PRO A 229 -11.38 26.83 -16.61
C PRO A 229 -10.68 25.50 -16.27
N HIS A 230 -10.55 24.59 -17.24
CA HIS A 230 -9.90 23.28 -17.07
C HIS A 230 -8.39 23.34 -17.33
N ALA A 231 -7.88 24.50 -17.76
CA ALA A 231 -6.50 24.68 -18.17
C ALA A 231 -5.84 25.85 -17.46
N ASN A 232 -4.51 25.82 -17.41
CA ASN A 232 -3.72 26.95 -16.94
C ASN A 232 -3.76 28.11 -17.95
N HIS A 233 -3.16 29.25 -17.58
CA HIS A 233 -3.10 30.44 -18.43
C HIS A 233 -2.35 30.26 -19.75
N GLN A 234 -1.62 29.14 -19.94
CA GLN A 234 -0.98 28.76 -21.20
C GLN A 234 -1.85 27.83 -22.07
N GLY A 235 -3.06 27.49 -21.60
CA GLY A 235 -3.98 26.60 -22.29
C GLY A 235 -3.68 25.11 -22.12
N ASN A 236 -2.76 24.71 -21.22
CA ASN A 236 -2.52 23.30 -20.89
C ASN A 236 -3.50 22.84 -19.81
N THR A 237 -4.17 21.71 -20.02
CA THR A 237 -5.12 21.14 -19.05
C THR A 237 -4.43 20.80 -17.73
N PHE A 238 -5.05 21.14 -16.60
CA PHE A 238 -4.56 20.75 -15.28
C PHE A 238 -4.64 19.24 -15.08
N GLY A 239 -3.57 18.62 -14.56
CA GLY A 239 -3.55 17.19 -14.26
C GLY A 239 -4.64 16.80 -13.27
N GLY A 240 -4.89 17.66 -12.28
CA GLY A 240 -5.95 17.51 -11.28
C GLY A 240 -7.35 17.44 -11.88
N GLN A 241 -7.62 18.18 -12.96
CA GLN A 241 -8.91 18.14 -13.63
C GLN A 241 -9.11 16.82 -14.39
N ILE A 242 -8.05 16.30 -15.03
CA ILE A 242 -8.08 14.99 -15.69
C ILE A 242 -8.30 13.88 -14.65
N MET A 243 -7.58 13.93 -13.52
CA MET A 243 -7.74 13.00 -12.41
C MET A 243 -9.18 13.00 -11.84
N ALA A 244 -9.79 14.17 -11.71
CA ALA A 244 -11.17 14.29 -11.24
C ALA A 244 -12.17 13.58 -12.17
N TRP A 245 -12.02 13.77 -13.49
CA TRP A 245 -12.87 13.07 -14.47
C TRP A 245 -12.61 11.56 -14.50
N MET A 246 -11.35 11.14 -14.38
CA MET A 246 -11.01 9.72 -14.29
C MET A 246 -11.67 9.05 -13.10
N GLU A 247 -11.63 9.68 -11.92
CA GLU A 247 -12.25 9.15 -10.70
C GLU A 247 -13.76 8.99 -10.88
N ASN A 248 -14.44 10.02 -11.42
CA ASN A 248 -15.87 9.94 -11.69
C ASN A 248 -16.25 8.74 -12.59
N VAL A 249 -15.51 8.53 -13.68
CA VAL A 249 -15.77 7.44 -14.64
C VAL A 249 -15.42 6.08 -14.03
N ALA A 250 -14.34 6.01 -13.24
CA ALA A 250 -13.96 4.80 -12.52
C ALA A 250 -15.00 4.40 -11.46
N THR A 251 -15.50 5.37 -10.70
CA THR A 251 -16.54 5.18 -9.69
C THR A 251 -17.81 4.64 -10.33
N ILE A 252 -18.21 5.12 -11.52
CA ILE A 252 -19.36 4.55 -12.25
C ILE A 252 -19.11 3.09 -12.65
N ALA A 253 -17.90 2.76 -13.12
CA ALA A 253 -17.54 1.38 -13.49
C ALA A 253 -17.57 0.44 -12.28
N ALA A 254 -17.03 0.89 -11.14
CA ALA A 254 -17.08 0.18 -9.87
C ALA A 254 -18.53 -0.01 -9.37
N SER A 255 -19.36 1.03 -9.42
CA SER A 255 -20.78 0.98 -9.05
C SER A 255 -21.56 -0.04 -9.89
N ARG A 256 -21.22 -0.21 -11.17
CA ARG A 256 -21.87 -1.22 -12.04
C ARG A 256 -21.57 -2.65 -11.60
N LEU A 257 -20.42 -2.90 -10.97
CA LEU A 257 -20.07 -4.21 -10.44
C LEU A 257 -20.77 -4.47 -9.10
N CYS A 258 -20.63 -3.56 -8.14
CA CYS A 258 -21.14 -3.79 -6.77
C CYS A 258 -22.61 -3.43 -6.56
N ARG A 259 -23.22 -2.64 -7.47
CA ARG A 259 -24.58 -2.08 -7.32
C ARG A 259 -24.75 -1.29 -6.01
N ALA A 260 -23.67 -0.67 -5.54
CA ALA A 260 -23.59 0.13 -4.33
C ALA A 260 -22.72 1.37 -4.60
N HIS A 261 -22.43 2.15 -3.55
CA HIS A 261 -21.56 3.32 -3.62
C HIS A 261 -20.12 2.94 -3.21
N PRO A 262 -19.21 2.71 -4.17
CA PRO A 262 -17.83 2.37 -3.86
C PRO A 262 -17.07 3.59 -3.36
N THR A 263 -16.15 3.36 -2.43
CA THR A 263 -15.21 4.35 -1.90
C THR A 263 -13.83 4.09 -2.48
N LEU A 264 -13.19 5.12 -3.02
CA LEU A 264 -11.82 5.03 -3.52
C LEU A 264 -10.84 4.91 -2.35
N LYS A 265 -10.02 3.86 -2.33
CA LYS A 265 -9.02 3.62 -1.28
C LYS A 265 -7.61 3.88 -1.72
N ALA A 266 -7.29 3.59 -2.98
CA ALA A 266 -5.96 3.86 -3.49
C ALA A 266 -5.96 4.20 -4.98
N ILE A 267 -5.00 5.01 -5.39
CA ILE A 267 -4.65 5.27 -6.78
C ILE A 267 -3.21 4.84 -6.96
N GLU A 268 -2.95 4.02 -7.97
CA GLU A 268 -1.61 3.53 -8.27
C GLU A 268 -0.81 4.55 -9.07
N MET A 269 0.51 4.50 -8.94
CA MET A 269 1.45 5.38 -9.64
C MET A 269 1.23 5.37 -11.15
N PHE A 270 1.08 6.55 -11.74
CA PHE A 270 0.89 6.70 -13.18
C PHE A 270 1.60 7.92 -13.76
N HIS A 271 1.74 7.94 -15.09
CA HIS A 271 2.42 9.00 -15.84
C HIS A 271 1.48 9.65 -16.86
N PHE A 272 1.58 10.97 -16.99
CA PHE A 272 1.05 11.71 -18.13
C PHE A 272 2.04 11.61 -19.30
N ARG A 273 1.62 10.93 -20.37
CA ARG A 273 2.42 10.63 -21.56
C ARG A 273 2.41 11.76 -22.58
N GLY A 274 1.36 12.56 -22.61
CA GLY A 274 1.18 13.63 -23.58
C GLY A 274 0.43 14.83 -23.01
N PRO A 275 0.63 16.03 -23.57
CA PRO A 275 -0.10 17.23 -23.16
C PRO A 275 -1.53 17.22 -23.71
N SER A 276 -2.43 17.83 -22.94
CA SER A 276 -3.81 18.15 -23.34
C SER A 276 -3.99 19.67 -23.31
N GLN A 277 -4.75 20.21 -24.26
CA GLN A 277 -4.99 21.64 -24.39
C GLN A 277 -6.47 22.01 -24.43
N VAL A 278 -6.79 23.28 -24.18
CA VAL A 278 -8.15 23.82 -24.38
C VAL A 278 -8.64 23.51 -25.80
N GLY A 279 -9.88 23.02 -25.89
CA GLY A 279 -10.50 22.57 -27.14
C GLY A 279 -10.29 21.09 -27.47
N ASP A 280 -9.40 20.39 -26.76
CA ASP A 280 -9.30 18.94 -26.89
C ASP A 280 -10.54 18.26 -26.27
N ARG A 281 -10.95 17.13 -26.85
CA ARG A 281 -11.96 16.22 -26.30
C ARG A 281 -11.24 15.03 -25.70
N LEU A 282 -11.46 14.80 -24.41
CA LEU A 282 -10.89 13.69 -23.67
C LEU A 282 -11.90 12.56 -23.55
N VAL A 283 -11.56 11.40 -24.10
CA VAL A 283 -12.32 10.15 -23.98
C VAL A 283 -11.75 9.35 -22.83
N PHE A 284 -12.59 9.07 -21.84
CA PHE A 284 -12.28 8.26 -20.68
C PHE A 284 -12.92 6.89 -20.86
N LYS A 285 -12.11 5.85 -20.92
CA LYS A 285 -12.56 4.46 -21.02
C LYS A 285 -12.21 3.74 -19.73
N ALA A 286 -13.20 3.38 -18.93
CA ALA A 286 -13.01 2.65 -17.68
C ALA A 286 -13.64 1.25 -17.73
N ILE A 287 -13.01 0.30 -17.03
CA ILE A 287 -13.50 -1.07 -16.87
C ILE A 287 -12.89 -1.67 -15.61
N VAL A 288 -13.63 -2.53 -14.91
CA VAL A 288 -13.07 -3.31 -13.81
C VAL A 288 -12.12 -4.36 -14.37
N ASN A 289 -10.84 -4.29 -13.99
CA ASN A 289 -9.82 -5.24 -14.44
C ASN A 289 -9.87 -6.53 -13.63
N ASN A 290 -10.05 -6.41 -12.31
CA ASN A 290 -10.13 -7.53 -11.40
C ASN A 290 -10.95 -7.14 -10.16
N ALA A 291 -11.64 -8.12 -9.58
CA ALA A 291 -12.31 -8.01 -8.29
C ALA A 291 -11.67 -9.00 -7.33
N PHE A 292 -11.01 -8.48 -6.31
CA PHE A 292 -10.62 -9.24 -5.14
C PHE A 292 -11.82 -9.37 -4.20
N LYS A 293 -11.66 -10.12 -3.10
CA LYS A 293 -12.78 -10.42 -2.21
C LYS A 293 -13.49 -9.19 -1.63
N HIS A 294 -12.75 -8.16 -1.21
CA HIS A 294 -13.28 -6.94 -0.58
C HIS A 294 -12.90 -5.65 -1.31
N SER A 295 -12.15 -5.77 -2.40
CA SER A 295 -11.69 -4.63 -3.19
C SER A 295 -11.73 -4.96 -4.67
N MET A 296 -11.85 -3.94 -5.51
CA MET A 296 -11.81 -4.08 -6.96
C MET A 296 -10.83 -3.08 -7.54
N GLU A 297 -10.16 -3.46 -8.61
CA GLU A 297 -9.28 -2.59 -9.37
C GLU A 297 -9.98 -2.16 -10.67
N VAL A 298 -10.08 -0.86 -10.88
CA VAL A 298 -10.65 -0.25 -12.08
C VAL A 298 -9.54 0.41 -12.87
N GLY A 299 -9.37 0.00 -14.12
CA GLY A 299 -8.46 0.67 -15.06
C GLY A 299 -9.20 1.77 -15.81
N VAL A 300 -8.56 2.93 -15.95
CA VAL A 300 -9.04 4.06 -16.75
C VAL A 300 -7.97 4.45 -17.77
N CYS A 301 -8.34 4.48 -19.04
CA CYS A 301 -7.51 5.00 -20.12
C CYS A 301 -8.08 6.33 -20.63
N VAL A 302 -7.22 7.33 -20.80
CA VAL A 302 -7.57 8.66 -21.28
C VAL A 302 -6.91 8.92 -22.63
N GLU A 303 -7.74 9.19 -23.62
CA GLU A 303 -7.32 9.51 -24.99
C GLU A 303 -7.84 10.89 -25.39
N ALA A 304 -7.00 11.70 -26.05
CA ALA A 304 -7.35 13.03 -26.50
C ALA A 304 -7.43 13.10 -28.03
N TYR A 305 -8.43 13.80 -28.55
CA TYR A 305 -8.54 14.17 -29.96
C TYR A 305 -9.11 15.58 -30.08
N ARG A 306 -8.79 16.31 -31.15
CA ARG A 306 -9.28 17.70 -31.35
C ARG A 306 -10.39 17.78 -32.38
N GLN A 307 -10.29 17.00 -33.47
CA GLN A 307 -11.33 16.89 -34.49
C GLN A 307 -11.67 15.42 -34.70
N GLU A 308 -12.95 15.10 -34.95
CA GLU A 308 -13.41 13.71 -35.17
C GLU A 308 -12.72 13.04 -36.37
N ALA A 309 -12.24 13.82 -37.34
CA ALA A 309 -11.52 13.35 -38.52
C ALA A 309 -10.00 13.14 -38.29
N GLU A 310 -9.46 13.44 -37.10
CA GLU A 310 -8.05 13.19 -36.81
C GLU A 310 -7.77 11.68 -36.75
N PRO A 311 -6.80 11.17 -37.53
CA PRO A 311 -6.54 9.73 -37.63
C PRO A 311 -5.83 9.13 -36.41
N ARG A 312 -5.38 9.95 -35.45
CA ARG A 312 -4.53 9.48 -34.35
C ARG A 312 -4.91 10.11 -33.02
N TRP A 313 -5.58 9.32 -32.19
CA TRP A 313 -5.88 9.69 -30.81
C TRP A 313 -4.59 9.69 -29.99
N ARG A 314 -4.41 10.70 -29.13
CA ARG A 314 -3.24 10.83 -28.26
C ARG A 314 -3.54 10.20 -26.91
N HIS A 315 -2.86 9.11 -26.56
CA HIS A 315 -2.97 8.53 -25.22
C HIS A 315 -2.33 9.48 -24.20
N ILE A 316 -3.16 10.10 -23.35
CA ILE A 316 -2.73 11.05 -22.32
C ILE A 316 -2.20 10.30 -21.11
N ASN A 317 -3.00 9.42 -20.51
CA ASN A 317 -2.56 8.59 -19.40
C ASN A 317 -3.46 7.36 -19.23
N SER A 318 -2.93 6.36 -18.53
CA SER A 318 -3.70 5.24 -17.99
C SER A 318 -3.43 5.19 -16.50
N ALA A 319 -4.48 5.03 -15.69
CA ALA A 319 -4.33 4.83 -14.25
C ALA A 319 -5.22 3.68 -13.77
N PHE A 320 -4.91 3.22 -12.58
CA PHE A 320 -5.54 2.10 -11.94
C PHE A 320 -5.94 2.52 -10.52
N MET A 321 -7.20 2.25 -10.19
CA MET A 321 -7.84 2.76 -8.98
C MET A 321 -8.43 1.59 -8.21
N THR A 322 -8.09 1.48 -6.93
CA THR A 322 -8.63 0.46 -6.03
C THR A 322 -9.80 1.00 -5.24
N PHE A 323 -10.96 0.38 -5.42
CA PHE A 323 -12.19 0.69 -4.71
C PHE A 323 -12.55 -0.39 -3.69
N VAL A 324 -13.21 0.01 -2.61
CA VAL A 324 -13.86 -0.89 -1.65
C VAL A 324 -15.32 -0.45 -1.49
N VAL A 325 -16.18 -1.36 -1.08
CA VAL A 325 -17.55 -1.02 -0.69
C VAL A 325 -17.66 -1.22 0.80
N LEU A 326 -18.06 -0.19 1.52
CA LEU A 326 -18.24 -0.22 2.97
C LEU A 326 -19.74 -0.39 3.27
N ASP A 327 -20.07 -1.17 4.30
CA ASP A 327 -21.43 -1.26 4.84
C ASP A 327 -21.71 -0.11 5.83
N ALA A 328 -22.84 -0.20 6.55
CA ALA A 328 -23.25 0.82 7.50
C ALA A 328 -22.34 0.89 8.75
N ASP A 329 -21.57 -0.17 9.02
CA ASP A 329 -20.65 -0.28 10.14
C ASP A 329 -19.18 -0.05 9.70
N ASP A 330 -18.99 0.59 8.54
CA ASP A 330 -17.70 0.84 7.88
C ASP A 330 -16.88 -0.42 7.57
N GLN A 331 -17.52 -1.59 7.47
CA GLN A 331 -16.84 -2.84 7.15
C GLN A 331 -16.82 -3.14 5.64
N PRO A 332 -15.70 -3.64 5.09
CA PRO A 332 -15.61 -3.98 3.67
C PRO A 332 -16.54 -5.13 3.26
N GLN A 333 -17.47 -4.86 2.35
CA GLN A 333 -18.39 -5.86 1.80
C GLN A 333 -17.70 -6.80 0.81
N LYS A 334 -18.21 -8.04 0.74
CA LYS A 334 -17.74 -9.02 -0.25
C LYS A 334 -18.25 -8.65 -1.65
N LEU A 335 -17.34 -8.61 -2.61
CA LEU A 335 -17.64 -8.24 -4.00
C LEU A 335 -17.90 -9.47 -4.88
N PRO A 336 -18.71 -9.33 -5.94
CA PRO A 336 -18.85 -10.38 -6.94
C PRO A 336 -17.56 -10.52 -7.77
N TRP A 337 -17.29 -11.75 -8.23
CA TRP A 337 -16.10 -12.04 -9.00
C TRP A 337 -16.23 -11.53 -10.44
N ILE A 338 -15.15 -11.00 -11.00
CA ILE A 338 -15.07 -10.60 -12.41
C ILE A 338 -14.67 -11.79 -13.26
N GLN A 339 -15.44 -12.03 -14.34
CA GLN A 339 -15.02 -12.91 -15.43
C GLN A 339 -14.30 -12.06 -16.48
N PRO A 340 -12.98 -12.27 -16.69
CA PRO A 340 -12.23 -11.54 -17.71
C PRO A 340 -12.69 -11.92 -19.12
N GLN A 341 -12.61 -10.96 -20.04
CA GLN A 341 -12.80 -11.24 -21.47
C GLN A 341 -11.58 -11.98 -22.03
N PRO A 342 -11.76 -12.91 -22.97
CA PRO A 342 -10.64 -13.58 -23.64
C PRO A 342 -9.66 -12.58 -24.28
N GLY A 343 -8.36 -12.84 -24.16
CA GLY A 343 -7.31 -11.98 -24.72
C GLY A 343 -7.00 -10.76 -23.85
N ASP A 344 -7.47 -9.57 -24.23
CA ASP A 344 -7.13 -8.32 -23.54
C ASP A 344 -7.66 -8.27 -22.10
N GLY A 345 -8.80 -8.91 -21.81
CA GLY A 345 -9.37 -8.97 -20.46
C GLY A 345 -8.53 -9.82 -19.51
N GLU A 346 -8.10 -11.01 -19.93
CA GLU A 346 -7.19 -11.87 -19.17
C GLU A 346 -5.84 -11.22 -18.91
N ARG A 347 -5.32 -10.48 -19.90
CA ARG A 347 -4.13 -9.65 -19.72
C ARG A 347 -4.35 -8.62 -18.61
N ARG A 348 -5.43 -7.83 -18.66
CA ARG A 348 -5.73 -6.83 -17.62
C ARG A 348 -5.91 -7.45 -16.23
N TYR A 349 -6.56 -8.60 -16.16
CA TYR A 349 -6.75 -9.37 -14.93
C TYR A 349 -5.42 -9.77 -14.29
N ARG A 350 -4.48 -10.32 -15.09
CA ARG A 350 -3.13 -10.67 -14.64
C ARG A 350 -2.29 -9.45 -14.26
N GLU A 351 -2.39 -8.38 -15.05
CA GLU A 351 -1.71 -7.13 -14.72
C GLU A 351 -2.22 -6.55 -13.39
N ALA A 352 -3.50 -6.71 -13.06
CA ALA A 352 -4.05 -6.25 -11.78
C ALA A 352 -3.48 -7.04 -10.59
N GLN A 353 -3.27 -8.35 -10.74
CA GLN A 353 -2.56 -9.15 -9.74
C GLN A 353 -1.09 -8.67 -9.59
N ALA A 354 -0.41 -8.39 -10.71
CA ALA A 354 0.96 -7.87 -10.69
C ALA A 354 1.05 -6.51 -9.98
N ARG A 355 0.09 -5.61 -10.23
CA ARG A 355 0.00 -4.31 -9.55
C ARG A 355 -0.28 -4.46 -8.05
N LYS A 356 -1.19 -5.36 -7.65
CA LYS A 356 -1.40 -5.71 -6.24
C LYS A 356 -0.11 -6.17 -5.57
N LYS A 357 0.68 -7.03 -6.23
CA LYS A 357 1.98 -7.45 -5.70
C LYS A 357 2.93 -6.28 -5.48
N ILE A 358 3.11 -5.43 -6.50
CA ILE A 358 4.01 -4.26 -6.42
C ILE A 358 3.57 -3.32 -5.29
N ARG A 359 2.27 -3.12 -5.13
CA ARG A 359 1.69 -2.31 -4.05
C ARG A 359 2.10 -2.83 -2.68
N LEU A 360 1.94 -4.14 -2.45
CA LEU A 360 2.35 -4.79 -1.20
C LEU A 360 3.86 -4.70 -0.99
N ASP A 361 4.66 -5.00 -2.02
CA ASP A 361 6.12 -4.88 -1.93
C ASP A 361 6.54 -3.48 -1.52
N ARG A 362 6.01 -2.43 -2.16
CA ARG A 362 6.33 -1.03 -1.84
C ARG A 362 5.92 -0.66 -0.41
N LYS A 363 4.72 -1.04 0.02
CA LYS A 363 4.23 -0.78 1.38
C LYS A 363 5.19 -1.38 2.42
N TYR A 364 5.61 -2.63 2.23
CA TYR A 364 6.36 -3.38 3.24
C TYR A 364 7.88 -3.31 3.12
N ILE A 365 8.44 -2.97 1.96
CA ILE A 365 9.89 -2.71 1.80
C ILE A 365 10.31 -1.49 2.64
N VAL A 366 9.45 -0.47 2.72
CA VAL A 366 9.73 0.77 3.44
C VAL A 366 9.43 0.60 4.93
N SER A 367 8.28 0.00 5.29
CA SER A 367 7.88 -0.14 6.69
C SER A 367 8.79 -1.07 7.49
N CYS A 368 9.22 -2.22 6.94
CA CYS A 368 10.11 -3.14 7.64
C CYS A 368 11.48 -2.52 7.96
N LYS A 369 11.99 -1.63 7.09
CA LYS A 369 13.29 -0.95 7.31
C LYS A 369 13.21 0.15 8.37
N GLN A 370 12.01 0.70 8.61
CA GLN A 370 11.78 1.78 9.57
C GLN A 370 11.29 1.28 10.94
N ALA A 371 10.84 0.03 11.05
CA ALA A 371 10.02 -0.41 12.17
C ALA A 371 10.75 -0.67 13.51
N GLU A 372 12.08 -0.72 13.55
CA GLU A 372 12.91 -1.01 14.75
C GLU A 372 12.39 -2.18 15.62
N VAL A 373 11.66 -3.14 15.04
CA VAL A 373 11.15 -4.29 15.80
C VAL A 373 12.25 -5.34 15.84
N PRO A 374 12.67 -5.82 17.02
CA PRO A 374 13.57 -6.96 17.11
C PRO A 374 12.85 -8.20 16.57
N LEU A 375 13.22 -8.63 15.37
CA LEU A 375 12.65 -9.80 14.70
C LEU A 375 13.13 -11.11 15.34
N SER A 376 14.31 -11.09 15.95
CA SER A 376 14.87 -12.18 16.74
C SER A 376 15.14 -11.75 18.18
N VAL A 377 15.14 -12.72 19.09
CA VAL A 377 15.48 -12.49 20.51
C VAL A 377 16.76 -13.25 20.88
N PRO A 378 17.67 -12.65 21.68
CA PRO A 378 18.81 -13.39 22.21
C PRO A 378 18.35 -14.60 23.03
N TRP A 379 18.91 -15.77 22.71
CA TRP A 379 18.69 -16.95 23.52
C TRP A 379 19.47 -16.85 24.82
N ASP A 380 18.75 -16.92 25.94
CA ASP A 380 19.30 -16.93 27.28
C ASP A 380 18.73 -18.14 28.02
N PRO A 381 19.57 -19.15 28.36
CA PRO A 381 19.13 -20.33 29.10
C PRO A 381 18.44 -20.02 30.42
N SER A 382 18.80 -18.91 31.09
CA SER A 382 18.18 -18.52 32.36
C SER A 382 16.71 -18.11 32.19
N ASN A 383 16.35 -17.63 31.00
CA ASN A 383 15.02 -17.15 30.63
C ASN A 383 14.28 -18.13 29.70
N GLN A 384 14.75 -19.37 29.55
CA GLN A 384 14.20 -20.33 28.58
C GLN A 384 12.69 -20.53 28.71
N VAL A 385 12.17 -20.64 29.94
CA VAL A 385 10.74 -20.85 30.21
C VAL A 385 9.92 -19.65 29.72
N TYR A 386 10.41 -18.43 29.96
CA TYR A 386 9.75 -17.20 29.54
C TYR A 386 9.81 -17.02 28.02
N LEU A 387 10.94 -17.37 27.39
CA LEU A 387 11.09 -17.33 25.93
C LEU A 387 10.11 -18.28 25.24
N SER A 388 9.99 -19.52 25.74
CA SER A 388 9.03 -20.51 25.24
C SER A 388 7.58 -20.09 25.48
N TYR A 389 7.27 -19.58 26.68
CA TYR A 389 5.94 -19.06 26.99
C TYR A 389 5.54 -17.91 26.05
N ASN A 390 6.44 -16.95 25.85
CA ASN A 390 6.20 -15.82 24.95
C ASN A 390 6.06 -16.25 23.50
N ASN A 391 6.80 -17.28 23.07
CA ASN A 391 6.67 -17.84 21.72
C ASN A 391 5.24 -18.35 21.48
N VAL A 392 4.74 -19.19 22.40
CA VAL A 392 3.38 -19.75 22.36
C VAL A 392 2.33 -18.64 22.49
N SER A 393 2.51 -17.72 23.43
CA SER A 393 1.59 -16.60 23.66
C SER A 393 1.51 -15.67 22.45
N ALA A 394 2.63 -15.39 21.78
CA ALA A 394 2.64 -14.56 20.57
C ALA A 394 1.81 -15.20 19.44
N LEU A 395 1.93 -16.51 19.25
CA LEU A 395 1.12 -17.22 18.27
C LEU A 395 -0.37 -17.24 18.67
N LYS A 396 -0.70 -17.46 19.94
CA LYS A 396 -2.10 -17.36 20.43
C LYS A 396 -2.69 -15.97 20.16
N VAL A 397 -1.95 -14.90 20.45
CA VAL A 397 -2.37 -13.51 20.20
C VAL A 397 -2.57 -13.27 18.70
N LEU A 398 -1.70 -13.80 17.84
CA LEU A 398 -1.81 -13.69 16.39
C LEU A 398 -3.07 -14.38 15.84
N VAL A 399 -3.37 -15.57 16.36
CA VAL A 399 -4.57 -16.35 15.99
C VAL A 399 -5.85 -15.63 16.44
N ALA A 400 -5.83 -15.01 17.61
CA ALA A 400 -6.98 -14.34 18.20
C ALA A 400 -7.32 -12.97 17.59
N LYS A 401 -6.53 -12.47 16.63
CA LYS A 401 -6.86 -11.22 15.91
C LYS A 401 -8.16 -11.38 15.12
N ASP A 402 -8.97 -10.33 15.08
CA ASP A 402 -10.29 -10.30 14.46
C ASP A 402 -10.28 -9.81 13.00
N ASN A 403 -9.23 -9.11 12.60
CA ASN A 403 -9.08 -8.45 11.32
C ASN A 403 -8.48 -9.34 10.20
N TRP A 404 -8.55 -10.67 10.33
CA TRP A 404 -8.12 -11.60 9.29
C TRP A 404 -9.05 -11.59 8.09
N VAL A 405 -8.49 -11.35 6.90
CA VAL A 405 -9.25 -11.32 5.64
C VAL A 405 -8.91 -12.55 4.81
N LEU A 406 -9.89 -13.46 4.58
CA LEU A 406 -9.73 -14.52 3.58
C LEU A 406 -9.40 -13.87 2.23
N SER A 407 -8.25 -14.17 1.65
CA SER A 407 -7.78 -13.59 0.38
C SER A 407 -8.14 -14.47 -0.82
N SER A 408 -8.01 -15.80 -0.68
CA SER A 408 -8.26 -16.76 -1.75
C SER A 408 -8.47 -18.18 -1.20
N GLU A 409 -9.19 -19.02 -1.93
CA GLU A 409 -9.47 -20.42 -1.58
C GLU A 409 -9.25 -21.30 -2.82
N ILE A 410 -8.39 -22.31 -2.72
CA ILE A 410 -8.05 -23.21 -3.83
C ILE A 410 -7.94 -24.63 -3.25
N ASN A 411 -8.63 -25.59 -3.86
CA ASN A 411 -8.61 -27.00 -3.47
C ASN A 411 -8.84 -27.21 -1.96
N GLN A 412 -9.86 -26.55 -1.39
CA GLN A 412 -10.21 -26.59 0.04
C GLN A 412 -9.14 -26.04 1.00
N VAL A 413 -8.06 -25.45 0.48
CA VAL A 413 -7.10 -24.67 1.25
C VAL A 413 -7.49 -23.20 1.18
N ARG A 414 -7.57 -22.55 2.32
CA ARG A 414 -7.93 -21.13 2.46
C ARG A 414 -6.71 -20.32 2.85
N LEU A 415 -6.43 -19.24 2.13
CA LEU A 415 -5.38 -18.28 2.44
C LEU A 415 -6.02 -17.02 3.03
N TYR A 416 -5.65 -16.68 4.25
CA TYR A 416 -6.03 -15.44 4.91
C TYR A 416 -4.82 -14.51 5.01
N THR A 417 -5.08 -13.23 4.99
CA THR A 417 -4.06 -12.18 5.06
C THR A 417 -4.48 -11.11 6.04
N LEU A 418 -3.47 -10.56 6.71
CA LEU A 418 -3.62 -9.45 7.62
C LEU A 418 -2.59 -8.39 7.25
N GLU A 419 -3.07 -7.27 6.70
CA GLU A 419 -2.26 -6.13 6.28
C GLU A 419 -2.11 -5.15 7.45
N GLU A 420 -1.08 -5.30 8.29
CA GLU A 420 -0.75 -4.33 9.34
C GLU A 420 0.15 -3.21 8.77
N ASP A 421 0.38 -2.14 9.53
CA ASP A 421 1.27 -1.04 9.10
C ASP A 421 2.72 -1.51 8.92
N LYS A 422 3.19 -2.37 9.84
CA LYS A 422 4.57 -2.84 9.89
C LYS A 422 4.80 -4.12 9.08
N PHE A 423 3.84 -5.03 9.06
CA PHE A 423 4.02 -6.38 8.52
C PHE A 423 2.85 -6.84 7.65
N LEU A 424 3.15 -7.68 6.66
CA LEU A 424 2.16 -8.46 5.93
C LEU A 424 2.13 -9.86 6.53
N SER A 425 1.10 -10.14 7.32
CA SER A 425 0.90 -11.47 7.90
C SER A 425 -0.03 -12.30 7.01
N PHE A 426 0.16 -13.61 7.02
CA PHE A 426 -0.73 -14.53 6.34
C PHE A 426 -0.93 -15.80 7.16
N HIS A 427 -2.03 -16.49 6.93
CA HIS A 427 -2.18 -17.86 7.38
C HIS A 427 -2.92 -18.71 6.35
N LEU A 428 -2.58 -19.99 6.30
CA LEU A 428 -3.24 -21.00 5.49
C LEU A 428 -4.05 -21.90 6.41
N GLU A 429 -5.21 -22.36 5.94
CA GLU A 429 -6.12 -23.25 6.67
C GLU A 429 -6.61 -24.35 5.74
N MET A 430 -6.65 -25.60 6.22
CA MET A 430 -7.28 -26.74 5.54
C MET A 430 -7.86 -27.73 6.54
N LEU A 431 -8.77 -28.59 6.08
CA LEU A 431 -9.29 -29.72 6.86
C LEU A 431 -8.66 -31.01 6.35
N VAL A 432 -8.05 -31.79 7.25
CA VAL A 432 -7.36 -33.04 6.91
C VAL A 432 -7.94 -34.18 7.73
N HIS A 433 -8.13 -35.34 7.09
CA HIS A 433 -8.68 -36.54 7.71
C HIS A 433 -7.62 -37.34 8.50
N VAL A 434 -7.06 -36.72 9.55
CA VAL A 434 -6.11 -37.31 10.51
C VAL A 434 -6.50 -36.90 11.94
N ASP A 435 -6.10 -37.69 12.95
CA ASP A 435 -6.26 -37.27 14.36
C ASP A 435 -5.32 -36.11 14.72
N ALA A 436 -5.82 -35.18 15.54
CA ALA A 436 -5.12 -33.95 15.89
C ALA A 436 -3.83 -34.20 16.69
N ALA A 437 -3.82 -35.22 17.57
CA ALA A 437 -2.63 -35.57 18.33
C ALA A 437 -1.56 -36.20 17.43
N HIS A 438 -1.99 -36.97 16.42
CA HIS A 438 -1.07 -37.52 15.41
C HIS A 438 -0.46 -36.43 14.53
N ALA A 439 -1.29 -35.51 14.01
CA ALA A 439 -0.82 -34.36 13.26
C ALA A 439 0.14 -33.48 14.08
N PHE A 440 -0.14 -33.31 15.38
CA PHE A 440 0.73 -32.58 16.30
C PHE A 440 2.13 -33.20 16.41
N LEU A 441 2.23 -34.52 16.53
CA LEU A 441 3.52 -35.21 16.59
C LEU A 441 4.31 -35.02 15.29
N LEU A 442 3.67 -35.27 14.13
CA LEU A 442 4.29 -35.16 12.82
C LEU A 442 4.77 -33.74 12.50
N LEU A 443 3.93 -32.73 12.75
CA LEU A 443 4.27 -31.33 12.44
C LEU A 443 5.21 -30.69 13.45
N SER A 444 5.28 -31.21 14.68
CA SER A 444 6.24 -30.73 15.69
C SER A 444 7.67 -31.20 15.42
N ASP A 445 7.86 -32.31 14.70
CA ASP A 445 9.21 -32.75 14.29
C ASP A 445 9.68 -32.00 13.06
N LEU A 446 10.32 -30.85 13.29
CA LEU A 446 10.85 -30.03 12.20
C LEU A 446 11.92 -30.73 11.35
N ARG A 447 12.55 -31.82 11.82
CA ARG A 447 13.54 -32.57 11.03
C ARG A 447 12.91 -33.30 9.85
N ARG A 448 11.61 -33.62 9.95
CA ARG A 448 10.81 -34.25 8.90
C ARG A 448 10.16 -33.24 7.96
N ARG A 449 10.19 -31.96 8.31
CA ARG A 449 9.62 -30.88 7.48
C ARG A 449 10.20 -30.81 6.05
N PRO A 450 11.51 -31.07 5.81
CA PRO A 450 12.06 -31.17 4.46
C PRO A 450 11.43 -32.24 3.56
N GLU A 451 10.76 -33.26 4.13
CA GLU A 451 10.11 -34.32 3.35
C GLU A 451 8.95 -33.77 2.49
N TRP A 452 8.32 -32.67 2.92
CA TRP A 452 7.14 -32.10 2.26
C TRP A 452 7.22 -30.58 1.99
N ASP A 453 8.02 -29.84 2.76
CA ASP A 453 8.18 -28.39 2.63
C ASP A 453 9.47 -28.03 1.90
N ARG A 454 9.36 -27.72 0.60
CA ARG A 454 10.51 -27.30 -0.24
C ARG A 454 11.27 -26.07 0.27
N HIS A 455 10.69 -25.29 1.18
CA HIS A 455 11.37 -24.14 1.78
C HIS A 455 12.35 -24.56 2.88
N TYR A 456 12.28 -25.81 3.34
CA TYR A 456 13.18 -26.40 4.32
C TYR A 456 14.14 -27.34 3.60
N ARG A 457 15.30 -26.83 3.18
CA ARG A 457 16.33 -27.66 2.51
C ARG A 457 16.97 -28.65 3.49
N SER A 458 17.29 -28.18 4.69
CA SER A 458 17.82 -29.02 5.76
C SER A 458 17.50 -28.43 7.11
N VAL A 459 17.34 -29.30 8.11
CA VAL A 459 17.03 -28.92 9.49
C VAL A 459 17.94 -29.70 10.42
N GLN A 460 18.71 -28.97 11.23
CA GLN A 460 19.59 -29.54 12.23
C GLN A 460 19.10 -29.14 13.62
N LEU A 461 18.94 -30.12 14.51
CA LEU A 461 18.68 -29.85 15.93
C LEU A 461 19.96 -29.29 16.55
N VAL A 462 19.91 -28.06 17.04
CA VAL A 462 21.02 -27.38 17.71
C VAL A 462 21.02 -27.72 19.19
N GLN A 463 19.87 -27.58 19.83
CA GLN A 463 19.70 -27.83 21.25
C GLN A 463 18.28 -28.30 21.54
N GLN A 464 18.15 -29.41 22.27
CA GLN A 464 16.91 -29.76 22.94
C GLN A 464 16.86 -28.98 24.27
N VAL A 465 15.85 -28.13 24.46
CA VAL A 465 15.71 -27.29 25.66
C VAL A 465 15.02 -28.09 26.77
N ASP A 466 13.88 -28.68 26.42
CA ASP A 466 13.11 -29.63 27.24
C ASP A 466 12.31 -30.58 26.32
N ASP A 467 11.36 -31.34 26.84
CA ASP A 467 10.58 -32.31 26.05
C ASP A 467 9.67 -31.66 24.97
N ASP A 468 9.35 -30.37 25.12
CA ASP A 468 8.41 -29.64 24.28
C ASP A 468 9.03 -28.43 23.56
N ASP A 469 10.28 -28.11 23.86
CA ASP A 469 11.01 -26.97 23.32
C ASP A 469 12.37 -27.39 22.74
N ALA A 470 12.63 -26.95 21.50
CA ALA A 470 13.86 -27.25 20.80
C ALA A 470 14.30 -26.08 19.90
N ILE A 471 15.61 -25.92 19.73
CA ILE A 471 16.21 -24.94 18.83
C ILE A 471 16.79 -25.66 17.62
N TYR A 472 16.44 -25.16 16.44
CA TYR A 472 16.86 -25.71 15.16
C TYR A 472 17.63 -24.68 14.34
N HIS A 473 18.62 -25.16 13.59
CA HIS A 473 19.23 -24.44 12.48
C HIS A 473 18.59 -24.94 11.19
N VAL A 474 17.95 -24.04 10.46
CA VAL A 474 17.19 -24.34 9.24
C VAL A 474 17.83 -23.64 8.07
N ILE A 475 18.11 -24.37 7.00
CA ILE A 475 18.58 -23.81 5.75
C ILE A 475 17.43 -23.83 4.74
N SER A 476 17.15 -22.68 4.15
CA SER A 476 16.19 -22.50 3.07
C SER A 476 16.92 -22.31 1.74
N PRO A 477 16.40 -22.84 0.62
CA PRO A 477 16.92 -22.50 -0.70
C PRO A 477 16.79 -20.99 -0.96
N SER A 478 17.59 -20.48 -1.90
CA SER A 478 17.44 -19.10 -2.34
C SER A 478 16.14 -18.95 -3.13
N LEU A 479 15.37 -17.90 -2.82
CA LEU A 479 14.17 -17.55 -3.56
C LEU A 479 14.46 -16.37 -4.50
N GLY A 480 14.24 -16.57 -5.80
CA GLY A 480 14.38 -15.53 -6.83
C GLY A 480 15.81 -15.35 -7.34
N SER A 481 16.22 -14.09 -7.57
CA SER A 481 17.52 -13.72 -8.16
C SER A 481 18.69 -13.76 -7.19
N ASP A 482 18.46 -14.13 -5.93
CA ASP A 482 19.53 -14.20 -4.94
C ASP A 482 20.36 -15.47 -5.11
N ALA A 483 21.68 -15.30 -5.14
CA ALA A 483 22.62 -16.40 -5.35
C ALA A 483 22.89 -17.22 -4.07
N LYS A 484 22.57 -16.69 -2.89
CA LYS A 484 22.88 -17.34 -1.60
C LYS A 484 21.63 -17.90 -0.89
N PRO A 485 21.70 -19.11 -0.32
CA PRO A 485 20.65 -19.65 0.54
C PRO A 485 20.50 -18.83 1.82
N GLN A 486 19.32 -18.92 2.44
CA GLN A 486 19.06 -18.29 3.73
C GLN A 486 19.18 -19.30 4.87
N ASP A 487 19.69 -18.88 6.02
CA ASP A 487 19.69 -19.68 7.24
C ASP A 487 18.85 -19.02 8.34
N PHE A 488 18.26 -19.85 9.20
CA PHE A 488 17.45 -19.43 10.32
C PHE A 488 17.85 -20.21 11.57
N VAL A 489 17.85 -19.54 12.72
CA VAL A 489 17.93 -20.18 14.03
C VAL A 489 16.58 -20.01 14.71
N ILE A 490 15.84 -21.10 14.89
CA ILE A 490 14.42 -21.09 15.26
C ILE A 490 14.22 -21.84 16.58
N LEU A 491 13.58 -21.19 17.55
CA LEU A 491 12.98 -21.82 18.71
C LEU A 491 11.60 -22.36 18.34
N ALA A 492 11.41 -23.66 18.48
CA ALA A 492 10.15 -24.35 18.31
C ALA A 492 9.60 -24.77 19.67
N SER A 493 8.40 -24.29 19.99
CA SER A 493 7.71 -24.53 21.27
C SER A 493 6.36 -25.19 20.99
N ARG A 494 6.19 -26.46 21.40
CA ARG A 494 4.94 -27.20 21.18
C ARG A 494 4.13 -27.31 22.47
N ARG A 495 2.81 -27.16 22.41
CA ARG A 495 1.92 -27.31 23.57
C ARG A 495 0.64 -28.05 23.20
N LYS A 496 0.22 -28.94 24.08
CA LYS A 496 -1.09 -29.62 24.04
C LYS A 496 -2.21 -28.63 24.45
N PRO A 497 -3.47 -28.88 24.05
CA PRO A 497 -4.60 -28.07 24.48
C PRO A 497 -4.75 -28.09 26.01
N CYS A 498 -5.14 -26.96 26.60
CA CYS A 498 -5.44 -26.87 28.03
C CYS A 498 -6.86 -27.35 28.32
N ASP A 499 -7.82 -26.91 27.50
CA ASP A 499 -9.23 -27.27 27.62
C ASP A 499 -9.80 -27.85 26.31
N ASN A 500 -10.99 -28.45 26.40
CA ASN A 500 -11.71 -28.94 25.23
C ASN A 500 -12.09 -27.77 24.31
N GLY A 501 -11.59 -27.81 23.07
CA GLY A 501 -11.79 -26.76 22.07
C GLY A 501 -10.53 -25.92 21.80
N ASP A 502 -9.54 -25.99 22.69
CA ASP A 502 -8.24 -25.36 22.44
C ASP A 502 -7.46 -26.08 21.32
N PRO A 503 -6.66 -25.34 20.55
CA PRO A 503 -5.77 -25.95 19.57
C PRO A 503 -4.54 -26.58 20.22
N TYR A 504 -3.99 -27.60 19.57
CA TYR A 504 -2.57 -27.92 19.70
C TYR A 504 -1.76 -26.82 19.02
N ILE A 505 -0.67 -26.38 19.66
CA ILE A 505 0.10 -25.24 19.20
C ILE A 505 1.55 -25.66 18.97
N ILE A 506 2.11 -25.28 17.82
CA ILE A 506 3.53 -25.41 17.49
C ILE A 506 4.01 -24.03 17.10
N ALA A 507 4.56 -23.28 18.06
CA ALA A 507 5.02 -21.91 17.86
C ALA A 507 6.50 -21.86 17.45
N LEU A 508 6.82 -21.05 16.45
CA LEU A 508 8.14 -20.90 15.86
C LEU A 508 8.54 -19.42 15.90
N ARG A 509 9.73 -19.13 16.43
CA ARG A 509 10.31 -17.77 16.36
C ARG A 509 11.82 -17.80 16.20
N SER A 510 12.38 -16.75 15.60
CA SER A 510 13.83 -16.61 15.50
C SER A 510 14.47 -16.25 16.83
N VAL A 511 15.59 -16.92 17.13
CA VAL A 511 16.44 -16.63 18.29
C VAL A 511 17.89 -16.48 17.85
N THR A 512 18.68 -15.67 18.55
CA THR A 512 20.12 -15.53 18.27
C THR A 512 20.93 -16.33 19.28
N LEU A 513 21.88 -17.11 18.77
CA LEU A 513 22.78 -17.95 19.56
C LEU A 513 24.23 -17.55 19.27
N PRO A 514 25.09 -17.39 20.30
CA PRO A 514 26.52 -17.14 20.10
C PRO A 514 27.23 -18.26 19.32
N THR A 515 26.71 -19.50 19.39
CA THR A 515 27.25 -20.67 18.69
C THR A 515 26.93 -20.69 17.20
N HIS A 516 25.91 -19.95 16.77
CA HIS A 516 25.45 -19.90 15.37
C HIS A 516 25.34 -18.44 14.88
N PRO A 517 26.46 -17.69 14.87
CA PRO A 517 26.48 -16.33 14.34
C PRO A 517 26.23 -16.33 12.83
N GLU A 518 26.00 -15.16 12.26
CA GLU A 518 25.86 -15.02 10.81
C GLU A 518 27.17 -15.40 10.12
N THR A 519 27.09 -16.27 9.12
CA THR A 519 28.24 -16.68 8.32
C THR A 519 28.11 -16.12 6.90
N PRO A 520 29.22 -15.82 6.21
CA PRO A 520 29.18 -15.26 4.86
C PRO A 520 28.61 -16.25 3.81
N GLU A 521 28.48 -17.53 4.16
CA GLU A 521 27.91 -18.58 3.30
C GLU A 521 26.40 -18.43 3.13
N TYR A 522 25.70 -18.03 4.19
CA TYR A 522 24.24 -17.88 4.23
C TYR A 522 23.84 -16.42 4.43
N ARG A 523 22.62 -16.07 4.06
CA ARG A 523 22.00 -14.82 4.51
C ARG A 523 21.07 -15.14 5.68
N ARG A 524 21.35 -14.57 6.85
CA ARG A 524 20.49 -14.75 8.03
C ARG A 524 19.10 -14.21 7.76
N GLY A 525 18.12 -15.08 7.83
CA GLY A 525 16.71 -14.74 7.82
C GLY A 525 16.15 -14.75 9.24
N GLU A 526 15.06 -14.00 9.44
CA GLU A 526 14.38 -13.89 10.73
C GLU A 526 12.87 -14.02 10.56
N THR A 527 12.23 -14.75 11.47
CA THR A 527 10.79 -14.88 11.58
C THR A 527 10.33 -14.42 12.97
N LEU A 528 9.44 -13.44 13.01
CA LEU A 528 8.98 -12.83 14.26
C LEU A 528 8.10 -13.79 15.08
N CYS A 529 7.11 -14.37 14.40
CA CYS A 529 6.18 -15.34 14.93
C CYS A 529 5.60 -16.13 13.74
N SER A 530 5.72 -17.44 13.79
CA SER A 530 5.10 -18.37 12.85
C SER A 530 4.68 -19.63 13.58
N GLY A 531 3.94 -20.53 12.93
CA GLY A 531 3.68 -21.83 13.53
C GLY A 531 2.37 -22.45 13.10
N PHE A 532 2.05 -23.59 13.71
CA PHE A 532 0.83 -24.33 13.44
C PHE A 532 -0.13 -24.26 14.62
N CYS A 533 -1.42 -24.19 14.30
CA CYS A 533 -2.51 -24.45 15.24
C CYS A 533 -3.39 -25.56 14.66
N LEU A 534 -3.69 -26.56 15.48
CA LEU A 534 -4.44 -27.75 15.08
C LEU A 534 -5.67 -27.90 15.96
N TRP A 535 -6.85 -27.83 15.38
CA TRP A 535 -8.12 -28.02 16.09
C TRP A 535 -8.73 -29.37 15.75
N ARG A 536 -9.27 -30.05 16.77
CA ARG A 536 -10.08 -31.26 16.59
C ARG A 536 -11.50 -30.85 16.21
N GLU A 537 -11.92 -31.16 14.98
CA GLU A 537 -13.25 -30.83 14.45
C GLU A 537 -14.20 -32.04 14.43
N GLY A 538 -13.65 -33.26 14.54
CA GLY A 538 -14.42 -34.50 14.59
C GLY A 538 -13.52 -35.73 14.73
N ASP A 539 -14.12 -36.93 14.64
CA ASP A 539 -13.36 -38.19 14.67
C ASP A 539 -12.42 -38.27 13.46
N GLN A 540 -11.11 -38.32 13.74
CA GLN A 540 -10.05 -38.28 12.72
C GLN A 540 -10.15 -37.10 11.75
N LEU A 541 -10.70 -35.97 12.19
CA LEU A 541 -10.76 -34.74 11.39
C LEU A 541 -10.09 -33.58 12.13
N THR A 542 -9.05 -33.03 11.51
CA THR A 542 -8.23 -31.96 12.08
C THR A 542 -8.23 -30.74 11.16
N LYS A 543 -8.53 -29.57 11.71
CA LYS A 543 -8.27 -28.29 11.06
C LYS A 543 -6.82 -27.91 11.28
N VAL A 544 -6.06 -27.85 10.20
CA VAL A 544 -4.63 -27.51 10.20
C VAL A 544 -4.48 -26.09 9.68
N SER A 545 -3.99 -25.19 10.54
CA SER A 545 -3.67 -23.83 10.12
C SER A 545 -2.21 -23.48 10.39
N TYR A 546 -1.56 -22.85 9.41
CA TYR A 546 -0.20 -22.33 9.52
C TYR A 546 -0.21 -20.83 9.45
N TYR A 547 0.35 -20.17 10.47
CA TYR A 547 0.45 -18.72 10.57
C TYR A 547 1.88 -18.24 10.35
N ASN A 548 2.02 -17.08 9.73
CA ASN A 548 3.26 -16.34 9.62
C ASN A 548 2.97 -14.84 9.80
N GLN A 549 3.53 -14.24 10.84
CA GLN A 549 3.34 -12.83 11.14
C GLN A 549 4.24 -11.95 10.26
N ALA A 550 5.55 -12.22 10.30
CA ALA A 550 6.53 -11.45 9.57
C ALA A 550 7.77 -12.30 9.28
N THR A 551 8.18 -12.33 8.01
CA THR A 551 9.46 -12.91 7.59
C THR A 551 10.01 -12.05 6.45
N PRO A 552 10.66 -10.91 6.76
CA PRO A 552 11.03 -9.90 5.75
C PRO A 552 11.92 -10.44 4.63
N GLY A 553 12.78 -11.42 4.94
CA GLY A 553 13.63 -12.10 3.96
C GLY A 553 12.87 -12.83 2.84
N PHE A 554 11.57 -13.11 3.03
CA PHE A 554 10.69 -13.73 2.03
C PHE A 554 9.55 -12.82 1.57
N LEU A 555 9.60 -11.52 1.83
CA LEU A 555 8.50 -10.61 1.50
C LEU A 555 8.04 -10.74 0.03
N ASN A 556 8.99 -10.73 -0.93
CA ASN A 556 8.69 -10.87 -2.35
C ASN A 556 7.97 -12.19 -2.70
N TYR A 557 8.30 -13.28 -1.99
CA TYR A 557 7.63 -14.56 -2.14
C TYR A 557 6.21 -14.53 -1.56
N VAL A 558 6.05 -13.95 -0.37
CA VAL A 558 4.74 -13.78 0.28
C VAL A 558 3.81 -12.94 -0.57
N THR A 559 4.26 -11.76 -1.03
CA THR A 559 3.44 -10.86 -1.86
C THR A 559 3.06 -11.49 -3.19
N SER A 560 3.94 -12.29 -3.80
CA SER A 560 3.63 -13.04 -5.03
C SER A 560 2.47 -14.01 -4.85
N ASN A 561 2.45 -14.76 -3.74
CA ASN A 561 1.38 -15.70 -3.44
C ASN A 561 0.08 -14.98 -3.03
N VAL A 562 0.18 -13.96 -2.18
CA VAL A 562 -0.98 -13.15 -1.72
C VAL A 562 -1.65 -12.38 -2.87
N ALA A 563 -0.87 -11.96 -3.86
CA ALA A 563 -1.39 -11.32 -5.06
C ALA A 563 -2.04 -12.32 -6.04
N GLY A 564 -1.83 -13.62 -5.85
CA GLY A 564 -2.32 -14.68 -6.74
C GLY A 564 -1.49 -14.87 -8.01
N LEU A 565 -0.25 -14.38 -8.05
CA LEU A 565 0.69 -14.62 -9.16
C LEU A 565 1.42 -15.96 -9.04
N SER A 566 1.38 -16.58 -7.85
CA SER A 566 1.97 -17.87 -7.56
C SER A 566 1.02 -18.70 -6.71
N SER A 567 0.97 -20.00 -7.00
CA SER A 567 0.21 -20.99 -6.22
C SER A 567 1.11 -21.78 -5.26
N ALA A 568 2.31 -21.27 -4.99
CA ALA A 568 3.35 -22.02 -4.29
C ALA A 568 2.98 -22.38 -2.84
N PHE A 569 2.26 -21.49 -2.14
CA PHE A 569 1.65 -21.75 -0.84
C PHE A 569 0.72 -22.96 -0.88
N TYR A 570 -0.20 -22.99 -1.85
CA TYR A 570 -1.16 -24.07 -2.02
C TYR A 570 -0.49 -25.41 -2.30
N SER A 571 0.51 -25.43 -3.20
CA SER A 571 1.25 -26.66 -3.51
C SER A 571 2.00 -27.20 -2.28
N THR A 572 2.56 -26.34 -1.44
CA THR A 572 3.24 -26.76 -0.21
C THR A 572 2.25 -27.26 0.85
N PHE A 573 1.08 -26.64 0.98
CA PHE A 573 0.04 -27.10 1.90
C PHE A 573 -0.59 -28.42 1.44
N GLN A 574 -0.75 -28.65 0.13
CA GLN A 574 -1.15 -29.96 -0.41
C GLN A 574 -0.10 -31.04 -0.15
N ALA A 575 1.19 -30.72 -0.27
CA ALA A 575 2.26 -31.64 0.11
C ALA A 575 2.22 -31.98 1.61
N CYS A 576 1.88 -31.01 2.46
CA CYS A 576 1.65 -31.23 3.90
C CYS A 576 0.46 -32.18 4.14
N GLU A 577 -0.65 -31.97 3.45
CA GLU A 577 -1.83 -32.85 3.52
C GLU A 577 -1.45 -34.30 3.15
N HIS A 578 -0.77 -34.50 2.01
CA HIS A 578 -0.29 -35.81 1.60
C HIS A 578 0.65 -36.44 2.63
N PHE A 579 1.60 -35.68 3.15
CA PHE A 579 2.51 -36.15 4.20
C PHE A 579 1.75 -36.63 5.46
N LEU A 580 0.73 -35.89 5.91
CA LEU A 580 -0.08 -36.29 7.06
C LEU A 580 -0.88 -37.57 6.78
N LEU A 581 -1.44 -37.71 5.58
CA LEU A 581 -2.21 -38.89 5.18
C LEU A 581 -1.35 -40.14 5.02
N ASP A 582 -0.15 -40.01 4.42
CA ASP A 582 0.78 -41.12 4.20
C ASP A 582 1.30 -41.68 5.53
N ASN A 583 1.47 -40.82 6.53
CA ASN A 583 2.02 -41.20 7.84
C ASN A 583 0.95 -41.56 8.86
N ARG A 584 -0.32 -41.73 8.48
CA ARG A 584 -1.45 -42.02 9.40
C ARG A 584 -1.25 -43.28 10.27
N SER A 585 -0.42 -44.22 9.82
CA SER A 585 -0.24 -45.56 10.41
C SER A 585 1.08 -45.75 11.18
N ASP A 586 1.98 -44.78 11.17
CA ASP A 586 3.36 -44.92 11.70
C ASP A 586 3.47 -45.03 13.23
N LEU A 587 2.37 -44.91 13.97
CA LEU A 587 2.34 -45.01 15.44
C LEU A 587 1.42 -46.12 15.98
N ALA A 588 0.95 -47.03 15.12
CA ALA A 588 0.02 -48.09 15.53
C ALA A 588 0.53 -49.12 16.59
N PRO A 589 1.83 -49.24 16.96
CA PRO A 589 2.20 -50.22 18.00
C PRO A 589 2.69 -49.64 19.35
N SER A 590 2.64 -48.33 19.64
CA SER A 590 3.18 -47.80 20.92
C SER A 590 2.16 -47.25 21.92
N LEU A 591 0.85 -47.35 21.65
CA LEU A 591 -0.21 -46.94 22.60
C LEU A 591 -0.90 -48.10 23.33
N GLN A 592 -0.37 -49.33 23.28
CA GLN A 592 -0.88 -50.47 24.07
C GLN A 592 -0.05 -50.82 25.31
N THR A 593 1.01 -50.08 25.61
CA THR A 593 1.74 -50.21 26.89
C THR A 593 2.19 -48.84 27.36
N LEU A 594 1.30 -48.14 28.06
CA LEU A 594 1.60 -47.21 29.16
C LEU A 594 0.33 -46.99 29.99
#